data_AF-A0A3P7DU63-F1
#
_entry.id   AF-A0A3P7DU63-F1
#
_cell.length_a   1.000
_cell.length_b   1.000
_cell.length_c   1.000
_cell.angle_alpha   90.00
_cell.angle_beta   90.00
_cell.angle_gamma   90.00
#
_symmetry.space_group_name_H-M   'P 1'
#
loop_
_entity.id
_entity.type
_entity.pdbx_description
1 polymer ?
#
loop_
_entity_poly.entity_id
_entity_poly.type
_entity_poly.pdbx_seq_one_letter_code
_entity_poly.pdbx_strand_id
1 'polypeptide(L)' 'MIKAICIQQLQLILLFLTEVVPQLSSPQTSKFKCLPNGCCDEHQWCRFWASIGECTANPDWMTGNCQLACNTCNAGIKG' A
#
# COMPACT_ATOMS: atom_id res chain seq x y z
N MET A 1 -39.97 5.44 -8.95
CA MET A 1 -39.72 6.23 -7.73
C MET A 1 -38.23 6.32 -7.40
N ILE A 2 -37.38 6.45 -8.41
CA ILE A 2 -35.98 6.86 -8.19
C ILE A 2 -36.06 8.38 -8.08
N LYS A 3 -36.42 8.86 -6.88
CA LYS A 3 -36.55 10.28 -6.59
C LYS A 3 -35.20 10.91 -6.87
N ALA A 4 -35.19 11.88 -7.78
CA ALA A 4 -34.03 12.70 -8.09
C ALA A 4 -33.35 13.09 -6.78
N ILE A 5 -32.15 12.54 -6.57
CA ILE A 5 -31.27 12.94 -5.49
C ILE A 5 -31.09 14.45 -5.70
N CYS A 6 -31.60 15.25 -4.77
CA CYS A 6 -31.54 16.71 -4.86
C CYS A 6 -30.09 17.11 -5.15
N ILE A 7 -29.86 18.12 -5.99
CA ILE A 7 -28.51 18.64 -6.27
C ILE A 7 -27.75 18.89 -4.95
N GLN A 8 -28.46 19.28 -3.89
CA GLN A 8 -27.93 19.42 -2.53
C GLN A 8 -27.42 18.11 -1.91
N GLN A 9 -28.10 16.99 -2.14
CA GLN A 9 -27.66 15.67 -1.67
C GLN A 9 -26.41 15.21 -2.42
N LEU A 10 -26.30 15.48 -3.73
CA LEU A 10 -25.08 15.17 -4.49
C LEU A 10 -23.89 16.03 -4.03
N GLN A 11 -24.09 17.33 -3.80
CA GLN A 11 -23.06 18.23 -3.26
C GLN A 11 -22.61 17.77 -1.86
N LEU A 12 -23.54 17.35 -1.00
CA LEU A 12 -23.21 16.83 0.33
C LEU A 12 -22.45 15.50 0.27
N ILE A 13 -22.77 14.61 -0.67
CA ILE A 13 -22.01 13.39 -0.93
C ILE A 13 -20.60 13.74 -1.40
N LEU A 14 -20.43 14.69 -2.34
CA LEU A 14 -19.10 15.12 -2.78
C LEU A 14 -18.27 15.71 -1.63
N LEU A 15 -18.86 16.58 -0.80
CA LEU A 15 -18.19 17.14 0.38
C LEU A 15 -17.79 16.05 1.38
N PHE A 16 -18.70 15.10 1.66
CA PHE A 16 -18.40 13.97 2.52
C PHE A 16 -17.26 13.11 1.96
N LEU A 17 -17.27 12.83 0.65
CA LEU A 17 -16.20 12.11 -0.04
C LEU A 17 -14.85 12.85 0.08
N THR A 18 -14.82 14.19 -0.01
CA THR A 18 -13.56 14.94 0.18
C THR A 18 -13.00 14.86 1.60
N GLU A 19 -13.85 14.67 2.62
CA GLU A 19 -13.41 14.54 4.03
C GLU A 19 -12.98 13.11 4.40
N VAL A 20 -13.56 12.08 3.78
CA VAL A 20 -13.17 10.68 4.06
C VAL A 20 -11.92 10.22 3.31
N VAL A 21 -11.59 10.83 2.16
CA VAL A 21 -10.40 10.43 1.36
C VAL A 21 -9.09 10.50 2.16
N PRO A 22 -8.80 11.54 2.97
CA PRO A 22 -7.57 11.61 3.76
C PRO A 22 -7.51 10.56 4.89
N GLN A 23 -8.65 10.02 5.34
CA GLN A 23 -8.71 9.01 6.39
C GLN A 23 -8.42 7.60 5.86
N LEU A 24 -8.40 7.41 4.54
CA LEU A 24 -7.87 6.21 3.90
C LEU A 24 -6.34 6.27 3.81
N SER A 25 -5.67 6.69 4.88
CA SER A 25 -4.25 6.38 5.02
C SER A 25 -4.14 4.88 5.26
N SER A 26 -3.49 4.16 4.34
CA SER A 26 -3.24 2.73 4.47
C SER A 26 -2.65 2.40 5.86
N PRO A 27 -3.06 1.29 6.49
CA PRO A 27 -2.66 0.95 7.86
C PRO A 27 -1.14 0.83 7.97
N GLN A 28 -0.47 1.85 8.51
CA GLN A 28 0.99 1.97 8.73
C GLN A 28 1.83 1.05 7.81
N THR A 29 1.98 1.48 6.55
CA THR A 29 2.57 0.70 5.46
C THR A 29 3.89 1.25 4.96
N SER A 30 4.71 1.86 5.84
CA SER A 30 6.05 2.29 5.45
C SER A 30 7.12 1.83 6.43
N LYS A 31 8.25 1.37 5.87
CA LYS A 31 9.46 0.90 6.56
C LYS A 31 9.18 -0.07 7.71
N PHE A 32 8.19 -0.94 7.55
CA PHE A 32 7.81 -1.92 8.57
C PHE A 32 9.01 -2.75 9.07
N LYS A 33 9.90 -3.16 8.16
CA LYS A 33 11.15 -3.83 8.53
C LYS A 33 12.25 -3.44 7.55
N CYS A 34 13.39 -2.98 8.06
CA CYS A 34 14.51 -2.56 7.23
C CYS A 34 15.84 -3.16 7.69
N LEU A 35 16.74 -3.39 6.74
CA LEU A 35 18.15 -3.63 6.98
C LEU A 35 18.93 -2.30 6.94
N PRO A 36 20.13 -2.22 7.54
CA PRO A 36 20.95 -0.99 7.53
C PRO A 36 21.36 -0.49 6.13
N ASN A 37 21.29 -1.35 5.10
CA ASN A 37 21.57 -0.97 3.71
C ASN A 37 20.36 -0.33 3.00
N GLY A 38 19.27 -0.07 3.72
CA GLY A 38 18.06 0.53 3.17
C GLY A 38 17.12 -0.48 2.49
N CYS A 39 17.42 -1.77 2.50
CA CYS A 39 16.48 -2.77 2.00
C CYS A 39 15.33 -2.95 3.00
N CYS A 40 14.09 -2.76 2.55
CA CYS A 40 12.91 -2.73 3.42
C CYS A 40 11.74 -3.58 2.91
N ASP A 41 11.02 -4.15 3.87
CA ASP A 41 9.59 -4.42 3.74
C ASP A 41 8.85 -3.17 4.21
N GLU A 42 8.12 -2.54 3.31
CA GLU A 42 7.30 -1.36 3.59
C GLU A 42 6.03 -1.76 4.34
N HIS A 43 5.52 -2.99 4.16
CA HIS A 43 4.26 -3.43 4.74
C HIS A 43 4.42 -4.58 5.73
N GLN A 44 3.62 -4.58 6.81
CA GLN A 44 3.61 -5.67 7.81
C GLN A 44 3.22 -7.05 7.26
N TRP A 45 2.60 -7.10 6.08
CA TRP A 45 2.11 -8.31 5.45
C TRP A 45 3.03 -8.84 4.35
N CYS A 46 4.17 -8.17 4.07
CA CYS A 46 5.13 -8.61 3.05
C CYS A 46 5.53 -10.08 3.19
N ARG A 47 5.78 -10.54 4.42
CA ARG A 47 6.10 -11.95 4.67
C ARG A 47 4.93 -12.89 4.35
N PHE A 48 3.70 -12.49 4.68
CA PHE A 48 2.52 -13.29 4.38
C PHE A 48 2.31 -13.38 2.86
N TRP A 49 2.36 -12.25 2.15
CA TRP A 49 2.25 -12.21 0.70
C TRP A 49 3.34 -13.02 0.00
N ALA A 50 4.59 -12.90 0.45
CA ALA A 50 5.66 -13.75 -0.05
C ALA A 50 5.37 -15.25 0.19
N SER A 51 4.82 -15.61 1.36
CA SER A 51 4.49 -17.01 1.69
C SER A 51 3.36 -17.61 0.84
N ILE A 52 2.47 -16.80 0.28
CA ILE A 52 1.39 -17.24 -0.62
C ILE A 52 1.75 -17.08 -2.11
N GLY A 53 3.00 -16.71 -2.43
CA GLY A 53 3.51 -16.69 -3.81
C GLY A 53 3.48 -15.33 -4.51
N GLU A 54 3.22 -14.23 -3.81
CA GLU A 54 3.12 -12.89 -4.44
C GLU A 54 4.44 -12.41 -5.06
N CYS A 55 5.59 -12.91 -4.60
CA CYS A 55 6.88 -12.58 -5.24
C CYS A 55 6.90 -12.96 -6.74
N THR A 56 6.15 -14.00 -7.12
CA THR A 56 6.03 -14.46 -8.50
C THR A 56 4.76 -13.93 -9.16
N ALA A 57 3.64 -13.89 -8.43
CA ALA A 57 2.35 -13.45 -8.98
C ALA A 57 2.28 -11.93 -9.17
N ASN A 58 3.01 -11.15 -8.37
CA ASN A 58 3.00 -9.68 -8.36
C ASN A 58 4.43 -9.12 -8.13
N PRO A 59 5.37 -9.37 -9.06
CA PRO A 59 6.77 -9.04 -8.87
C PRO A 59 7.02 -7.54 -8.77
N ASP A 60 6.33 -6.71 -9.56
CA ASP A 60 6.53 -5.26 -9.59
C ASP A 60 6.20 -4.62 -8.23
N TRP A 61 5.10 -5.05 -7.61
CA TRP A 61 4.73 -4.51 -6.32
C TRP A 61 5.62 -5.04 -5.19
N MET A 62 5.92 -6.34 -5.20
CA MET A 62 6.73 -6.96 -4.17
C MET A 62 8.20 -6.49 -4.21
N THR A 63 8.76 -6.27 -5.39
CA THR A 63 10.14 -5.75 -5.53
C THR A 63 10.28 -4.32 -5.00
N GLY A 64 9.24 -3.48 -5.11
CA GLY A 64 9.25 -2.13 -4.55
C GLY A 64 8.92 -2.07 -3.06
N ASN A 65 8.00 -2.91 -2.58
CA ASN A 65 7.41 -2.78 -1.24
C ASN A 65 7.80 -3.90 -0.26
N CYS A 66 8.31 -5.02 -0.74
CA CYS A 66 8.52 -6.23 0.06
C CYS A 66 9.89 -6.86 -0.24
N GLN A 67 10.91 -6.01 -0.27
CA GLN A 67 12.23 -6.37 -0.78
C GLN A 67 12.90 -7.47 0.04
N LEU A 68 12.72 -7.44 1.37
CA LEU A 68 13.27 -8.47 2.25
C LEU A 68 12.49 -9.77 2.09
N ALA A 69 11.16 -9.70 2.05
CA ALA A 69 10.31 -10.87 1.93
C ALA A 69 10.52 -11.63 0.61
N CYS A 70 10.81 -10.93 -0.49
CA CYS A 70 11.08 -11.53 -1.80
C CYS A 70 12.57 -11.69 -2.14
N ASN A 71 13.48 -11.34 -1.22
CA ASN A 71 14.92 -11.37 -1.45
C ASN A 71 15.37 -10.57 -2.69
N THR A 72 14.70 -9.46 -2.96
CA THR A 72 15.02 -8.56 -4.09
C THR A 72 15.89 -7.38 -3.65
N CYS A 73 16.43 -7.43 -2.43
CA CYS A 73 17.49 -6.52 -2.01
C CYS A 73 18.65 -6.62 -3.01
N ASN A 74 18.81 -5.61 -3.87
CA ASN A 74 20.02 -5.51 -4.67
C ASN A 74 21.22 -5.43 -3.71
N ALA A 75 22.24 -6.26 -3.93
CA ALA A 75 23.45 -6.32 -3.10
C ALA A 75 24.34 -5.05 -3.17
N GLY A 76 23.77 -3.87 -3.40
CA GLY A 76 24.46 -2.73 -4.02
C GLY A 76 24.39 -1.38 -3.32
N ILE A 77 23.97 -1.27 -2.05
CA ILE A 77 24.17 -0.04 -1.26
C ILE A 77 24.97 -0.37 0.01
N LYS A 78 26.27 -0.62 -0.20
CA LYS A 78 27.32 -0.43 0.81
C LYS A 78 28.47 0.29 0.12
N GLY A 79 28.56 1.59 0.40
CA GLY A 79 29.51 2.56 -0.12
C GLY A 79 28.99 3.94 0.21
#